data_AF-A0A925SHY0-F1
#
_entry.id   AF-A0A925SHY0-F1
#
_cell.length_a   1.000
_cell.length_b   1.000
_cell.length_c   1.000
_cell.angle_alpha   90.00
_cell.angle_beta   90.00
_cell.angle_gamma   90.00
#
_symmetry.space_group_name_H-M   'P 1'
#
loop_
_entity.id
_entity.type
_entity.pdbx_description
1 polymer ?
#
loop_
_entity_poly.entity_id
_entity_poly.type
_entity_poly.pdbx_seq_one_letter_code
_entity_poly.pdbx_strand_id
1 'polypeptide(L)' 'LIINTPAGQIPRQDENKIRAAAYAHSVCIMTTLTGARAALRGIKALKSEQLGVKPIQGYKGNVVTI' A
#
# COMPACT_ATOMS: atom_id res chain seq x y z
N LEU A 1 1.16 -11.90 -1.79
CA LEU A 1 1.60 -10.61 -1.17
C LEU A 1 2.99 -10.81 -0.60
N ILE A 2 3.94 -9.95 -0.96
CA ILE A 2 5.33 -9.97 -0.47
C ILE A 2 5.60 -8.70 0.34
N ILE A 3 6.33 -8.82 1.45
CA ILE A 3 6.88 -7.69 2.22
C ILE A 3 8.40 -7.75 2.10
N ASN A 4 8.97 -6.86 1.30
CA ASN A 4 10.41 -6.79 1.02
C ASN A 4 10.95 -5.48 1.57
N THR A 5 11.28 -5.44 2.87
CA THR A 5 11.71 -4.23 3.57
C THR A 5 13.23 -4.10 3.47
N PRO A 6 13.78 -3.38 2.47
CA PRO A 6 15.22 -3.24 2.36
C PRO A 6 15.77 -2.46 3.57
N ALA A 7 16.99 -2.78 3.97
CA ALA A 7 17.67 -2.10 5.07
C ALA A 7 19.04 -1.56 4.63
N GLY A 8 19.35 -0.33 5.04
CA GLY A 8 20.58 0.37 4.65
C GLY A 8 20.41 1.27 3.42
N GLN A 9 21.43 2.08 3.12
CA GLN A 9 21.38 3.03 2.00
C GLN A 9 21.57 2.38 0.62
N ILE A 10 22.17 1.18 0.59
CA ILE A 10 22.43 0.45 -0.65
C ILE A 10 21.51 -0.77 -0.65
N PRO A 11 20.46 -0.80 -1.49
CA PRO A 11 19.63 -1.98 -1.65
C PRO A 11 20.49 -3.18 -2.04
N ARG A 12 20.36 -4.29 -1.31
CA ARG A 12 21.14 -5.50 -1.61
C ARG A 12 20.67 -6.09 -2.93
N GLN A 13 21.58 -6.74 -3.67
CA GLN A 13 21.27 -7.36 -4.96
C GLN A 13 20.03 -8.28 -4.88
N ASP A 14 19.86 -9.00 -3.77
CA ASP A 14 18.75 -9.93 -3.59
C ASP A 14 17.40 -9.21 -3.41
N GLU A 15 17.37 -8.07 -2.71
CA GLU A 15 16.15 -7.27 -2.55
C GLU A 15 15.64 -6.75 -3.91
N ASN A 16 16.56 -6.45 -4.83
CA ASN A 16 16.23 -6.05 -6.20
C ASN A 16 15.72 -7.23 -7.03
N LYS A 17 16.36 -8.41 -6.92
CA LYS A 17 15.89 -9.63 -7.59
C LYS A 17 14.48 -10.02 -7.13
N ILE A 18 14.21 -9.97 -5.83
CA ILE A 18 12.87 -10.24 -5.27
C ILE A 18 11.84 -9.29 -5.86
N ARG A 19 12.14 -7.99 -5.91
CA ARG A 19 11.23 -6.98 -6.46
C ARG A 19 10.97 -7.18 -7.96
N ALA A 20 12.02 -7.48 -8.73
CA ALA A 20 11.91 -7.76 -10.17
C ALA A 20 11.05 -9.00 -10.43
N ALA A 21 11.26 -10.07 -9.68
CA ALA A 21 10.44 -11.29 -9.77
C ALA A 21 8.98 -11.01 -9.37
N ALA A 22 8.74 -10.28 -8.28
CA ALA A 22 7.39 -9.90 -7.85
C ALA A 22 6.65 -9.11 -8.94
N TYR A 23 7.33 -8.15 -9.57
CA TYR A 23 6.79 -7.38 -10.69
C TYR A 23 6.47 -8.26 -11.90
N ALA A 24 7.43 -9.09 -12.33
CA ALA A 24 7.26 -9.98 -13.49
C ALA A 24 6.08 -10.96 -13.34
N HIS A 25 5.80 -11.39 -12.11
CA HIS A 25 4.69 -12.30 -11.81
C HIS A 25 3.41 -11.59 -11.33
N SER A 26 3.32 -10.26 -11.43
CA SER A 26 2.18 -9.48 -10.96
C SER A 26 1.79 -9.75 -9.49
N VAL A 27 2.79 -10.07 -8.65
CA VAL A 27 2.58 -10.31 -7.23
C VAL A 27 2.70 -8.98 -6.49
N CYS A 28 1.62 -8.60 -5.80
CA CYS A 28 1.63 -7.41 -4.93
C CYS A 28 2.82 -7.47 -3.95
N ILE A 29 3.63 -6.41 -3.93
CA ILE A 29 4.81 -6.25 -3.09
C ILE A 29 4.76 -4.91 -2.36
N MET A 30 5.13 -4.90 -1.09
CA MET A 30 5.31 -3.70 -0.27
C MET A 30 6.74 -3.63 0.23
N THR A 31 7.31 -2.43 0.20
CA THR A 31 8.73 -2.22 0.54
C THR A 31 8.94 -1.58 1.90
N THR A 32 7.86 -1.26 2.62
CA THR A 32 7.93 -0.61 3.93
C THR A 32 7.03 -1.32 4.93
N LEU A 33 7.47 -1.37 6.19
CA LEU A 33 6.63 -1.88 7.28
C LEU A 33 5.39 -1.01 7.51
N THR A 34 5.48 0.30 7.24
CA THR A 34 4.34 1.22 7.33
C THR A 34 3.27 0.88 6.30
N GLY A 35 3.66 0.61 5.04
CA GLY A 35 2.76 0.13 4.00
C GLY A 35 2.13 -1.21 4.33
N ALA A 36 2.94 -2.17 4.82
CA ALA A 36 2.44 -3.48 5.25
C ALA A 36 1.39 -3.37 6.38
N ARG A 37 1.62 -2.50 7.37
CA ARG A 37 0.66 -2.25 8.46
C ARG A 37 -0.61 -1.59 7.96
N ALA A 38 -0.52 -0.64 7.02
CA ALA A 38 -1.70 -0.02 6.41
C ALA A 38 -2.55 -1.03 5.64
N ALA A 39 -1.92 -1.92 4.87
CA ALA A 39 -2.61 -2.99 4.16
C ALA A 39 -3.28 -3.98 5.11
N LEU A 40 -2.63 -4.37 6.21
CA LEU A 40 -3.24 -5.20 7.25
C LEU A 40 -4.50 -4.54 7.83
N ARG A 41 -4.44 -3.23 8.14
CA ARG A 41 -5.60 -2.48 8.64
C ARG A 41 -6.73 -2.45 7.61
N GLY A 42 -6.42 -2.20 6.33
CA GLY A 42 -7.39 -2.24 5.25
C GLY A 42 -8.06 -3.62 5.11
N ILE A 43 -7.29 -4.70 5.12
CA ILE A 43 -7.82 -6.08 5.06
C ILE A 43 -8.71 -6.38 6.27
N LYS A 44 -8.35 -5.90 7.47
CA LYS A 44 -9.20 -6.05 8.67
C LYS A 44 -10.52 -5.31 8.52
N ALA A 45 -10.48 -4.04 8.12
CA ALA A 45 -11.68 -3.24 7.89
C ALA A 45 -12.60 -3.89 6.84
N LEU A 46 -12.05 -4.39 5.73
CA LEU A 46 -12.79 -5.13 4.70
C LEU A 46 -13.49 -6.39 5.22
N LYS A 47 -12.96 -7.01 6.28
CA LYS A 47 -13.56 -8.21 6.89
C LYS A 47 -14.63 -7.89 7.93
N SER A 48 -14.54 -6.74 8.61
CA SER A 48 -15.40 -6.39 9.74
C SER A 48 -16.47 -5.36 9.43
N GLU A 49 -16.31 -4.58 8.37
CA GLU A 49 -17.17 -3.41 8.07
C GLU A 49 -17.81 -3.55 6.68
N GLN A 50 -19.02 -2.98 6.53
CA GLN A 50 -19.64 -2.84 5.21
C GLN A 50 -19.03 -1.63 4.50
N LEU A 51 -18.58 -1.84 3.25
CA LEU A 51 -18.05 -0.77 2.43
C LEU A 51 -19.17 0.18 1.99
N GLY A 52 -19.06 1.45 2.40
CA GLY A 52 -19.90 2.53 1.91
C GLY A 52 -19.26 3.29 0.75
N VAL A 53 -20.10 3.90 -0.08
CA VAL A 53 -19.66 4.86 -1.11
C VAL A 53 -20.05 6.27 -0.67
N LYS A 54 -19.20 7.26 -0.96
CA LYS A 54 -19.50 8.67 -0.69
C LYS A 54 -19.09 9.51 -1.90
N PRO A 55 -20.00 10.33 -2.48
CA PRO A 55 -19.65 11.18 -3.61
C PRO A 55 -18.64 12.24 -3.19
N ILE A 56 -17.74 12.64 -4.10
CA ILE A 56 -16.68 13.63 -3.82
C ILE A 56 -17.27 14.97 -3.34
N GLN A 57 -18.45 15.34 -3.84
CA GLN A 57 -19.19 16.54 -3.44
C GLN A 57 -19.58 16.51 -1.95
N GLY A 58 -19.82 15.31 -1.39
CA GLY A 58 -20.10 15.13 0.04
C GLY A 58 -18.87 15.30 0.94
N TYR A 59 -17.67 15.47 0.36
CA TYR A 59 -16.44 15.82 1.08
C TYR A 59 -16.12 17.34 0.98
N LYS A 60 -16.98 18.16 0.36
CA LYS A 60 -16.73 19.60 0.17
C LYS A 60 -16.67 20.35 1.52
N GLY A 61 -15.65 21.22 1.63
CA GLY A 61 -15.29 22.01 2.81
C GLY A 61 -13.81 22.48 2.83
N ASN A 62 -12.94 21.87 1.99
CA ASN A 62 -11.49 22.09 2.00
C ASN A 62 -10.93 22.80 0.76
N VAL A 63 -11.77 23.39 -0.09
CA VAL A 63 -11.32 24.13 -1.27
C VAL A 63 -11.71 25.58 -1.11
N VAL A 64 -10.75 26.41 -0.69
CA VAL A 64 -10.87 27.86 -0.81
C VAL A 64 -10.98 28.17 -2.29
N THR A 65 -12.11 28.74 -2.70
CA THR A 65 -12.27 29.29 -4.06
C THR A 65 -11.67 30.70 -3.99
N ILE A 66 -10.56 30.92 -4.71
CA ILE A 66 -9.94 32.24 -4.87
C ILE A 66 -10.72 33.03 -5.91
#